data_AF-A0A120GQT5-F1
#
_entry.id   AF-A0A120GQT5-F1
#
_cell.length_a   1.000
_cell.length_b   1.000
_cell.length_c   1.000
_cell.angle_alpha   90.00
_cell.angle_beta   90.00
_cell.angle_gamma   90.00
#
_symmetry.space_group_name_H-M   'P 1'
#
loop_
_entity.id
_entity.type
_entity.pdbx_description
1 polymer ?
#
loop_
_entity_poly.entity_id
_entity_poly.type
_entity_poly.pdbx_seq_one_letter_code
_entity_poly.pdbx_strand_id
1 'polypeptide(L)'
;MMNKQEVINHILNGDRLYFTKLYNKYENMLKNTALKLTGSEINAENLLFITFKKLWESPHSFEASNDRMISTYLMKQVVYNHLHDKRKRDKRKRDKQKENIQAIRTSDFL
;
A
#
# COMPACT_ATOMS: atom_id res chain seq x y z
N MET A 1 -20.87 -1.57 -12.29
CA MET A 1 -20.18 -1.85 -11.01
C MET A 1 -19.52 -3.21 -11.16
N MET A 2 -18.22 -3.38 -10.87
CA MET A 2 -17.56 -4.68 -11.03
C MET A 2 -18.00 -5.60 -9.88
N ASN A 3 -18.46 -6.81 -10.19
CA ASN A 3 -18.89 -7.77 -9.16
C ASN A 3 -17.66 -8.27 -8.40
N LYS A 4 -17.78 -8.40 -7.08
CA LYS A 4 -16.69 -8.89 -6.22
C LYS A 4 -16.18 -10.27 -6.66
N GLN A 5 -17.09 -11.23 -6.89
CA GLN A 5 -16.71 -12.58 -7.31
C GLN A 5 -16.05 -12.57 -8.69
N GLU A 6 -16.56 -11.75 -9.60
CA GLU A 6 -15.98 -11.57 -10.95
C GLU A 6 -14.53 -11.09 -10.85
N VAL A 7 -14.27 -10.02 -10.07
CA VAL A 7 -12.90 -9.50 -9.87
C VAL A 7 -11.97 -10.58 -9.32
N ILE A 8 -12.42 -11.33 -8.31
CA ILE A 8 -11.63 -12.39 -7.69
C ILE A 8 -11.32 -13.50 -8.71
N ASN A 9 -12.33 -13.97 -9.45
CA ASN A 9 -12.15 -15.03 -10.43
C ASN A 9 -11.16 -14.62 -11.53
N HIS A 10 -11.24 -13.40 -12.05
CA HIS A 10 -10.28 -12.92 -13.05
C HIS A 10 -8.85 -12.86 -12.50
N ILE A 11 -8.64 -12.38 -11.27
CA ILE A 11 -7.31 -12.32 -10.66
C ILE A 11 -6.75 -13.74 -10.43
N LEU A 12 -7.56 -14.66 -9.88
CA LEU A 12 -7.15 -16.04 -9.63
C LEU A 12 -6.79 -16.79 -10.92
N ASN A 13 -7.46 -16.48 -12.03
CA ASN A 13 -7.16 -17.04 -13.35
C ASN A 13 -5.95 -16.37 -14.03
N GLY A 14 -5.30 -15.40 -13.38
CA GLY A 14 -4.16 -14.69 -13.95
C GLY A 14 -4.53 -13.78 -15.13
N ASP A 15 -5.78 -13.30 -15.21
CA ASP A 15 -6.24 -12.42 -16.28
C ASP A 15 -5.62 -11.02 -16.17
N ARG A 16 -4.47 -10.87 -16.83
CA ARG A 16 -3.72 -9.60 -16.86
C ARG A 16 -4.47 -8.49 -17.56
N LEU A 17 -5.25 -8.80 -18.60
CA LEU A 17 -5.99 -7.79 -19.36
C LEU A 17 -7.10 -7.18 -18.49
N TYR A 18 -7.83 -8.01 -17.77
CA TYR A 18 -8.81 -7.55 -16.79
C TYR A 18 -8.14 -6.72 -15.71
N PHE A 19 -7.00 -7.17 -15.18
CA PHE A 19 -6.28 -6.47 -14.12
C PHE A 19 -5.74 -5.11 -14.58
N THR A 20 -5.24 -4.98 -15.81
CA THR A 20 -4.84 -3.70 -16.39
C THR A 20 -6.03 -2.75 -16.52
N LYS A 21 -7.20 -3.25 -16.96
CA LYS A 21 -8.43 -2.44 -17.02
C LYS A 21 -8.87 -1.98 -15.63
N LEU A 22 -8.76 -2.86 -14.63
CA LEU A 22 -9.04 -2.55 -13.23
C LEU A 22 -8.10 -1.44 -12.72
N TYR A 23 -6.79 -1.56 -12.99
CA TYR A 23 -5.79 -0.56 -12.63
C TYR A 23 -6.12 0.79 -13.26
N ASN A 24 -6.24 0.86 -14.58
CA ASN A 24 -6.50 2.11 -15.32
C ASN A 24 -7.78 2.81 -14.85
N LYS A 25 -8.80 2.03 -14.47
CA LYS A 25 -10.07 2.56 -13.98
C LYS A 25 -9.94 3.30 -12.64
N TYR A 26 -9.07 2.85 -11.75
CA TYR A 26 -8.96 3.39 -10.40
C TYR A 26 -7.67 4.19 -10.16
N GLU A 27 -6.71 4.14 -11.07
CA GLU A 27 -5.42 4.81 -10.97
C GLU A 27 -5.55 6.28 -10.61
N ASN A 28 -6.26 7.10 -11.40
CA ASN A 28 -6.38 8.54 -11.15
C ASN A 28 -6.93 8.86 -9.75
N MET A 29 -7.99 8.15 -9.34
CA MET A 29 -8.61 8.35 -8.03
C MET A 29 -7.65 7.99 -6.89
N LEU A 30 -7.00 6.83 -6.99
CA LEU A 30 -6.09 6.34 -5.96
C LEU A 30 -4.80 7.16 -5.91
N LYS A 31 -4.26 7.56 -7.07
CA LYS A 31 -3.05 8.38 -7.20
C LYS A 31 -3.25 9.75 -6.55
N ASN A 32 -4.40 10.39 -6.78
CA ASN A 32 -4.75 11.64 -6.10
C ASN A 32 -4.79 11.50 -4.57
N THR A 33 -5.37 10.41 -4.05
CA THR A 33 -5.35 10.16 -2.60
C THR A 33 -3.95 9.87 -2.09
N ALA A 34 -3.18 9.02 -2.79
CA ALA A 34 -1.82 8.67 -2.42
C ALA A 34 -0.90 9.90 -2.41
N LEU A 35 -1.06 10.81 -3.36
CA LEU A 35 -0.31 12.07 -3.41
C LEU A 35 -0.63 12.96 -2.20
N LYS A 36 -1.91 13.09 -1.82
CA LYS A 36 -2.32 13.83 -0.62
C LYS A 36 -1.73 13.22 0.68
N LEU A 37 -1.65 11.90 0.75
CA LEU A 37 -1.10 11.21 1.93
C LEU A 37 0.41 11.30 2.02
N THR A 38 1.11 11.26 0.88
CA THR A 38 2.57 11.11 0.83
C THR A 38 3.30 12.42 0.57
N GLY A 39 2.66 13.40 -0.06
CA GLY A 39 3.28 14.64 -0.52
C GLY A 39 4.36 14.45 -1.58
N SER A 40 4.44 13.28 -2.22
CA SER A 40 5.54 12.92 -3.13
C SER A 40 5.03 11.98 -4.21
N GLU A 41 5.26 12.36 -5.48
CA GLU A 41 4.83 11.59 -6.65
C GLU A 41 5.39 10.16 -6.64
N ILE A 42 6.70 10.01 -6.41
CA ILE A 42 7.38 8.72 -6.34
C ILE A 42 6.79 7.84 -5.22
N ASN A 43 6.52 8.41 -4.06
CA ASN A 43 5.92 7.66 -2.95
C ASN A 43 4.46 7.31 -3.22
N ALA A 44 3.72 8.18 -3.93
CA ALA A 44 2.35 7.91 -4.34
C ALA A 44 2.28 6.75 -5.33
N GLU A 45 3.14 6.74 -6.35
CA GLU A 45 3.25 5.64 -7.32
C GLU A 45 3.65 4.33 -6.65
N ASN A 46 4.64 4.36 -5.75
CA ASN A 46 5.01 3.18 -4.99
C ASN A 46 3.85 2.66 -4.11
N LEU A 47 3.07 3.57 -3.51
CA LEU A 47 1.90 3.21 -2.70
C LEU A 47 0.81 2.54 -3.56
N LEU A 48 0.58 3.04 -4.77
CA LEU A 48 -0.32 2.41 -5.75
C LEU A 48 0.20 1.02 -6.12
N PHE A 49 1.46 0.93 -6.50
CA PHE A 49 2.10 -0.33 -6.88
C PHE A 49 1.94 -1.39 -5.79
N ILE A 50 2.29 -1.08 -4.54
CA ILE A 50 2.13 -2.02 -3.41
C ILE A 50 0.67 -2.41 -3.23
N THR A 51 -0.27 -1.47 -3.41
CA THR A 51 -1.69 -1.73 -3.23
C THR A 51 -2.23 -2.70 -4.28
N PHE A 52 -1.93 -2.47 -5.56
CA PHE A 52 -2.34 -3.38 -6.63
C PHE A 52 -1.56 -4.70 -6.59
N LYS A 53 -0.28 -4.68 -6.26
CA LYS A 53 0.54 -5.89 -6.05
C LYS A 53 -0.09 -6.80 -4.99
N LYS A 54 -0.51 -6.24 -3.85
CA LYS A 54 -1.20 -7.02 -2.79
C LYS A 54 -2.52 -7.61 -3.26
N LEU A 55 -3.30 -6.85 -4.03
CA LEU A 55 -4.55 -7.37 -4.60
C LEU A 55 -4.28 -8.53 -5.56
N TRP A 56 -3.25 -8.41 -6.41
CA TRP A 56 -2.85 -9.45 -7.36
C TRP A 56 -2.30 -10.71 -6.68
N GLU A 57 -1.40 -10.54 -5.71
CA GLU A 57 -0.74 -11.66 -5.01
C GLU A 57 -1.64 -12.32 -3.96
N SER A 58 -2.68 -11.63 -3.48
CA SER A 58 -3.53 -12.11 -2.39
C SER A 58 -4.98 -11.67 -2.57
N PRO A 59 -5.67 -12.08 -3.65
CA PRO A 59 -7.06 -11.68 -3.93
C PRO A 59 -8.03 -12.13 -2.82
N HIS A 60 -7.75 -13.24 -2.14
CA HIS A 60 -8.55 -13.72 -1.01
C HIS A 60 -8.69 -12.68 0.12
N SER A 61 -7.75 -11.75 0.25
CA SER A 61 -7.87 -10.65 1.22
C SER A 61 -9.01 -9.67 0.87
N PHE A 62 -9.29 -9.46 -0.43
CA PHE A 62 -10.48 -8.74 -0.87
C PHE A 62 -11.72 -9.59 -0.70
N GLU A 63 -11.66 -10.88 -1.06
CA GLU A 63 -12.75 -11.84 -0.89
C GLU A 63 -13.26 -11.88 0.57
N ALA A 64 -12.36 -12.05 1.53
CA ALA A 64 -12.68 -12.10 2.96
C ALA A 64 -13.07 -10.74 3.58
N SER A 65 -12.87 -9.63 2.86
CA SER A 65 -13.24 -8.31 3.37
C SER A 65 -14.76 -8.10 3.37
N ASN A 66 -15.27 -7.25 4.25
CA ASN A 66 -16.69 -6.83 4.21
C ASN A 66 -16.98 -5.82 3.10
N ASP A 67 -15.98 -5.43 2.31
CA ASP A 67 -16.15 -4.47 1.22
C ASP A 67 -16.83 -5.13 0.03
N ARG A 68 -18.00 -4.61 -0.34
CA ARG A 68 -18.74 -5.04 -1.53
C ARG A 68 -18.14 -4.50 -2.83
N MET A 69 -17.50 -3.33 -2.76
CA MET A 69 -16.94 -2.64 -3.92
C MET A 69 -15.41 -2.67 -3.88
N ILE A 70 -14.82 -3.03 -5.00
CA ILE A 70 -13.36 -3.03 -5.15
C ILE A 70 -12.75 -1.62 -4.94
N SER A 71 -13.47 -0.56 -5.33
CA SER A 71 -13.03 0.82 -5.10
C SER A 71 -12.89 1.15 -3.61
N THR A 72 -13.84 0.70 -2.79
CA THR A 72 -13.82 0.91 -1.33
C THR A 72 -12.66 0.15 -0.70
N TYR A 73 -12.48 -1.11 -1.11
CA TYR A 73 -11.37 -1.93 -0.66
C TYR A 73 -10.02 -1.30 -1.03
N LEU A 74 -9.82 -0.92 -2.29
CA LEU A 74 -8.58 -0.29 -2.77
C LEU A 74 -8.28 1.01 -2.04
N MET A 75 -9.28 1.86 -1.80
CA MET A 75 -9.10 3.10 -1.05
C MET A 75 -8.62 2.83 0.39
N LYS A 76 -9.22 1.85 1.07
CA LYS A 76 -8.77 1.43 2.40
C LYS A 76 -7.34 0.90 2.37
N GLN A 77 -6.99 0.08 1.38
CA GLN A 77 -5.65 -0.46 1.24
C GLN A 77 -4.60 0.62 1.01
N VAL A 78 -4.87 1.64 0.19
CA VAL A 78 -3.96 2.80 0.04
C VAL A 78 -3.67 3.45 1.39
N VAL A 79 -4.71 3.73 2.18
CA VAL A 79 -4.56 4.35 3.50
C VAL A 79 -3.80 3.43 4.47
N TYR A 80 -4.15 2.14 4.53
CA TYR A 80 -3.50 1.18 5.42
C TYR A 80 -2.03 0.97 5.07
N ASN A 81 -1.69 0.82 3.79
CA ASN A 81 -0.32 0.69 3.33
C ASN A 81 0.50 1.95 3.70
N HIS A 82 -0.08 3.14 3.54
CA HIS A 82 0.59 4.39 3.95
C HIS A 82 0.87 4.41 5.46
N LEU A 83 -0.12 4.09 6.29
CA LEU A 83 0.03 4.09 7.75
C LEU A 83 1.03 3.04 8.21
N HIS A 84 1.02 1.86 7.61
CA HIS A 84 1.99 0.80 7.87
C HIS A 84 3.42 1.28 7.56
N ASP A 85 3.62 1.87 6.38
CA ASP A 85 4.94 2.36 5.98
C ASP A 85 5.42 3.53 6.83
N LYS A 86 4.50 4.42 7.23
CA LYS A 86 4.78 5.52 8.17
C LYS A 86 5.27 4.97 9.51
N ARG A 87 4.55 4.02 10.10
CA ARG A 87 4.97 3.36 11.36
C ARG A 87 6.35 2.70 11.25
N LYS A 88 6.62 2.04 10.13
CA LYS A 88 7.92 1.39 9.87
C LYS A 88 9.05 2.42 9.77
N ARG A 89 8.82 3.55 9.09
CA ARG A 89 9.79 4.66 9.01
C ARG A 89 10.05 5.27 10.39
N ASP A 90 8.99 5.50 11.17
CA ASP A 90 9.12 6.11 12.50
C ASP A 90 9.88 5.18 13.46
N LYS A 91 9.64 3.86 13.39
CA LYS A 91 10.42 2.87 14.15
C LYS A 91 11.91 2.95 13.78
N ARG A 92 12.24 2.91 12.48
CA ARG A 92 13.63 3.01 12.00
C ARG A 92 14.32 4.29 12.45
N LYS A 93 13.62 5.42 12.46
CA LYS A 93 14.16 6.70 12.95
C LYS A 93 14.49 6.63 14.45
N ARG A 94 13.60 6.05 15.26
CA ARG A 94 13.84 5.85 16.69
C ARG A 94 15.02 4.92 16.96
N ASP A 95 15.13 3.83 16.21
CA ASP A 95 16.21 2.85 16.38
C ASP A 95 17.57 3.50 16.06
N LYS A 96 17.68 4.24 14.94
CA LYS A 96 18.89 5.01 14.60
C LYS A 96 19.24 6.07 15.64
N GLN A 97 18.24 6.76 16.20
CA GLN A 97 18.49 7.76 17.24
C GLN A 97 19.07 7.13 18.51
N LYS A 98 18.59 5.94 18.91
CA LYS A 98 19.14 5.20 20.05
C LYS A 98 20.58 4.76 19.81
N GLU A 99 20.88 4.26 18.62
CA GLU A 99 22.25 3.88 18.22
C GLU A 99 23.20 5.08 18.29
N ASN A 100 22.80 6.25 17.76
CA ASN A 100 23.61 7.46 17.82
C ASN A 100 23.87 7.93 19.26
N ILE A 101 22.86 7.92 20.13
CA ILE A 101 23.02 8.29 21.55
C ILE A 101 23.97 7.32 22.25
N GLN A 102 23.87 6.02 21.96
CA GLN A 102 24.77 5.03 22.54
C GLN A 102 26.21 5.23 22.07
N ALA A 103 26.42 5.51 20.77
CA ALA A 103 27.74 5.77 20.20
C ALA A 103 28.44 6.97 20.86
N ILE A 104 27.72 8.09 21.05
CA ILE A 104 28.25 9.29 21.73
C ILE A 104 28.65 8.96 23.17
N ARG A 105 27.78 8.26 23.92
CA ARG A 105 28.10 7.86 25.30
C ARG A 105 29.36 7.02 25.37
N THR A 106 29.58 6.09 24.44
CA THR A 106 30.79 5.27 24.42
C THR A 106 32.06 6.02 23.98
N SER A 107 31.95 7.08 23.19
CA SER A 107 33.13 7.88 22.79
C SER A 107 33.63 8.80 23.91
N ASP A 108 32.76 9.22 24.83
CA ASP A 108 33.14 10.11 25.93
C ASP A 108 33.90 9.39 27.07
N PHE A 109 34.01 8.06 27.03
CA PHE A 109 34.74 7.23 28.01
C PHE A 109 36.07 6.66 27.48
N LEU A 110 36.51 7.06 26.28
CA LEU A 110 37.80 6.71 25.67
C LEU A 110 38.68 7.96 25.56
#